data_AF-A0A380QJH2-F1
#
_entry.id   AF-A0A380QJH2-F1
#
_cell.length_a   1.000
_cell.length_b   1.000
_cell.length_c   1.000
_cell.angle_alpha   90.00
_cell.angle_beta   90.00
_cell.angle_gamma   90.00
#
_symmetry.space_group_name_H-M   'P 1'
#
loop_
_entity.id
_entity.type
_entity.pdbx_description
1 polymer ?
#
loop_
_entity_poly.entity_id
_entity_poly.type
_entity_poly.pdbx_seq_one_letter_code
_entity_poly.pdbx_strand_id
1 'polypeptide(L)'
;MKELQAQQAIFTGVTSLYHYQPFNKDSKDEDYLRQTLLDNTIYCSNPNDFEDLWDMKPVFPKLTENSFLRKGIEKQLRLLGVDESIISSVDNIQEIYEKISYGQGVAYAELFRVYCLTLRNNNIEMWERYANVHKGICLEFDVNNEVFGSAWQVDYNDESAYFSVLIRNEPMLFVLRKNILNSRR
;
A
#
# COMPACT_ATOMS: atom_id res chain seq x y z
N MET A 1 0.32 12.09 -21.55
CA MET A 1 0.74 11.78 -20.17
C MET A 1 1.25 10.36 -20.15
N LYS A 2 2.49 10.09 -19.71
CA LYS A 2 2.92 8.72 -19.44
C LYS A 2 2.20 8.29 -18.18
N GLU A 3 1.23 7.38 -18.29
CA GLU A 3 0.76 6.62 -17.14
C GLU A 3 1.98 5.86 -16.58
N LEU A 4 2.57 6.34 -15.49
CA LEU A 4 3.41 5.45 -14.67
C LEU A 4 2.45 4.46 -14.02
N GLN A 5 2.42 3.25 -14.59
CA GLN A 5 1.79 2.09 -13.98
C GLN A 5 2.79 1.54 -12.96
N ALA A 6 2.33 1.16 -11.77
CA ALA A 6 3.18 0.43 -10.83
C ALA A 6 3.79 -0.79 -11.56
N GLN A 7 5.05 -1.09 -11.28
CA GLN A 7 5.78 -2.17 -11.94
C GLN A 7 6.41 -3.08 -10.90
N GLN A 8 6.54 -4.37 -11.26
CA GLN A 8 7.29 -5.33 -10.46
C GLN A 8 8.79 -5.12 -10.66
N ALA A 9 9.57 -5.36 -9.62
CA ALA A 9 11.01 -5.09 -9.58
C ALA A 9 11.78 -5.73 -10.75
N ILE A 10 11.42 -6.96 -11.13
CA ILE A 10 12.07 -7.70 -12.23
C ILE A 10 12.01 -6.97 -13.59
N PHE A 11 11.03 -6.09 -13.79
CA PHE A 11 10.85 -5.32 -15.03
C PHE A 11 11.49 -3.92 -14.99
N THR A 12 12.08 -3.52 -13.87
CA THR A 12 12.62 -2.17 -13.67
C THR A 12 14.14 -2.08 -13.85
N GLY A 13 14.83 -3.22 -13.96
CA GLY A 13 16.30 -3.29 -14.04
C GLY A 13 17.01 -3.16 -12.70
N VAL A 14 16.27 -3.12 -11.59
CA VAL A 14 16.82 -3.15 -10.23
C VAL A 14 17.35 -4.56 -9.92
N THR A 15 18.53 -4.63 -9.31
CA THR A 15 19.18 -5.91 -8.94
C THR A 15 19.02 -6.26 -7.48
N SER A 16 18.85 -5.25 -6.61
CA SER A 16 18.77 -5.43 -5.17
C SER A 16 17.66 -4.59 -4.56
N LEU A 17 16.97 -5.17 -3.57
CA LEU A 17 16.00 -4.49 -2.71
C LEU A 17 16.45 -4.59 -1.26
N TYR A 18 16.10 -3.59 -0.47
CA TYR A 18 16.58 -3.48 0.90
C TYR A 18 15.43 -3.45 1.89
N HIS A 19 15.63 -4.04 3.07
CA HIS A 19 14.69 -4.00 4.18
C HIS A 19 15.37 -3.54 5.46
N TYR A 20 14.82 -2.50 6.08
CA TYR A 20 15.24 -2.07 7.41
C TYR A 20 14.38 -2.78 8.45
N GLN A 21 15.01 -3.40 9.44
CA GLN A 21 14.31 -4.03 10.56
C GLN A 21 15.04 -3.80 11.88
N PRO A 22 14.31 -3.80 13.01
CA PRO A 22 14.93 -3.82 14.32
C PRO A 22 15.79 -5.08 14.47
N PHE A 23 16.83 -4.98 15.29
CA PHE A 23 17.58 -6.13 15.75
C PHE A 23 17.87 -5.93 17.24
N ASN A 24 17.24 -6.77 18.04
CA ASN A 24 17.43 -6.81 19.48
C ASN A 24 17.71 -8.26 19.86
N LYS A 25 18.83 -8.47 20.54
CA LYS A 25 19.22 -9.80 21.03
C LYS A 25 18.16 -10.33 22.01
N ASP A 26 17.96 -11.65 22.00
CA ASP A 26 17.06 -12.35 22.92
C ASP A 26 15.61 -11.84 22.80
N SER A 27 15.20 -11.48 21.57
CA SER A 27 13.87 -10.97 21.23
C SER A 27 13.34 -11.58 19.93
N LYS A 28 12.05 -11.37 19.64
CA LYS A 28 11.43 -11.78 18.38
C LYS A 28 12.14 -11.25 17.12
N ASP A 29 12.84 -10.12 17.23
CA ASP A 29 13.58 -9.52 16.11
C ASP A 29 14.77 -10.39 15.71
N GLU A 30 15.44 -11.01 16.69
CA GLU A 30 16.50 -11.99 16.45
C GLU A 30 15.92 -13.25 15.82
N ASP A 31 14.77 -13.75 16.31
CA ASP A 31 14.13 -14.93 15.75
C ASP A 31 13.74 -14.74 14.28
N TYR A 32 13.14 -13.60 13.91
CA TYR A 32 12.80 -13.29 12.52
C TYR A 32 14.03 -13.17 11.63
N LEU A 33 15.11 -12.53 12.14
CA LEU A 33 16.37 -12.46 11.40
C LEU A 33 16.96 -13.85 11.18
N ARG A 34 16.95 -14.71 12.20
CA ARG A 34 17.45 -16.09 12.08
C ARG A 34 16.66 -16.88 11.05
N GLN A 35 15.33 -16.80 11.06
CA GLN A 35 14.47 -17.45 10.05
C GLN A 35 14.76 -16.92 8.64
N THR A 36 14.99 -15.61 8.50
CA THR A 36 15.32 -15.02 7.20
C THR A 36 16.65 -15.56 6.67
N LEU A 37 17.69 -15.61 7.52
CA LEU A 37 19.05 -15.99 7.10
C LEU A 37 19.27 -17.50 6.98
N LEU A 38 18.62 -18.30 7.83
CA LEU A 38 18.83 -19.75 7.90
C LEU A 38 17.77 -20.52 7.09
N ASP A 39 16.53 -20.05 7.11
CA ASP A 39 15.37 -20.77 6.59
C ASP A 39 14.79 -20.11 5.32
N ASN A 40 15.39 -19.02 4.84
CA ASN A 40 14.89 -18.20 3.72
C ASN A 40 13.43 -17.77 3.90
N THR A 41 13.01 -17.50 5.13
CA THR A 41 11.63 -17.16 5.48
C THR A 41 11.54 -15.72 5.96
N ILE A 42 10.72 -14.91 5.30
CA ILE A 42 10.43 -13.52 5.71
C ILE A 42 9.10 -13.42 6.45
N TYR A 43 9.05 -12.53 7.44
CA TYR A 43 7.81 -12.17 8.10
C TYR A 43 7.16 -10.99 7.40
N CYS A 44 5.93 -11.17 6.92
CA CYS A 44 5.13 -10.10 6.32
C CYS A 44 4.10 -9.57 7.32
N SER A 45 4.13 -8.26 7.58
CA SER A 45 3.26 -7.57 8.53
C SER A 45 1.79 -7.56 8.09
N ASN A 46 0.87 -7.51 9.04
CA ASN A 46 -0.53 -7.22 8.74
C ASN A 46 -0.67 -5.73 8.37
N PRO A 47 -1.43 -5.36 7.32
CA PRO A 47 -1.76 -3.97 7.03
C PRO A 47 -2.28 -3.15 8.21
N ASN A 48 -2.97 -3.77 9.16
CA ASN A 48 -3.49 -3.10 10.36
C ASN A 48 -2.41 -2.72 11.39
N ASP A 49 -1.21 -3.28 11.29
CA ASP A 49 -0.11 -3.01 12.24
C ASP A 49 0.71 -1.77 11.84
N PHE A 50 0.41 -1.15 10.70
CA PHE A 50 1.11 0.05 10.23
C PHE A 50 0.63 1.30 10.95
N GLU A 51 1.58 2.14 11.41
CA GLU A 51 1.29 3.38 12.14
C GLU A 51 0.62 4.45 11.25
N ASP A 52 0.92 4.47 9.96
CA ASP A 52 0.31 5.42 9.03
C ASP A 52 -1.09 4.95 8.66
N LEU A 53 -2.10 5.70 9.11
CA LEU A 53 -3.51 5.44 8.82
C LEU A 53 -3.83 5.44 7.32
N TRP A 54 -2.98 6.04 6.49
CA TRP A 54 -3.11 6.06 5.03
C TRP A 54 -2.25 5.00 4.34
N ASP A 55 -1.31 4.36 5.04
CA ASP A 55 -0.62 3.19 4.51
C ASP A 55 -1.61 2.03 4.39
N MET A 56 -1.66 1.42 3.21
CA MET A 56 -2.55 0.30 2.88
C MET A 56 -4.05 0.60 2.92
N LYS A 57 -4.45 1.88 3.06
CA LYS A 57 -5.84 2.31 2.86
C LYS A 57 -5.95 3.08 1.54
N PRO A 58 -7.00 2.80 0.73
CA PRO A 58 -7.22 3.58 -0.47
C PRO A 58 -7.49 5.06 -0.10
N VAL A 59 -6.73 5.97 -0.70
CA VAL A 59 -6.91 7.41 -0.52
C VAL A 59 -7.97 7.89 -1.50
N PHE A 60 -8.96 8.60 -0.96
CA PHE A 60 -10.13 9.00 -1.71
C PHE A 60 -10.34 10.51 -1.65
N PRO A 61 -10.51 11.20 -2.80
CA PRO A 61 -10.78 12.63 -2.82
C PRO A 61 -12.19 12.92 -2.31
N LYS A 62 -12.38 14.12 -1.73
CA LYS A 62 -13.70 14.59 -1.31
C LYS A 62 -14.64 14.68 -2.52
N LEU A 63 -15.78 14.01 -2.44
CA LEU A 63 -16.73 13.89 -3.55
C LEU A 63 -17.46 15.20 -3.88
N THR A 64 -17.51 16.12 -2.93
CA THR A 64 -18.20 17.42 -3.04
C THR A 64 -17.65 18.33 -4.13
N GLU A 65 -16.43 18.08 -4.61
CA GLU A 65 -15.75 18.97 -5.58
C GLU A 65 -15.71 18.40 -7.01
N ASN A 66 -16.15 17.15 -7.24
CA ASN A 66 -15.95 16.49 -8.54
C ASN A 66 -17.19 15.69 -9.01
N SER A 67 -17.95 16.32 -9.92
CA SER A 67 -19.16 15.74 -10.52
C SER A 67 -18.89 14.48 -11.36
N PHE A 68 -17.67 14.29 -11.86
CA PHE A 68 -17.27 13.08 -12.59
C PHE A 68 -17.11 11.89 -11.66
N LEU A 69 -16.50 12.09 -10.48
CA LEU A 69 -16.33 11.05 -9.46
C LEU A 69 -17.67 10.58 -8.91
N ARG A 70 -18.59 11.52 -8.67
CA ARG A 70 -19.97 11.20 -8.27
C ARG A 70 -20.65 10.26 -9.26
N LYS A 71 -20.61 10.58 -10.55
CA LYS A 71 -21.18 9.72 -11.62
C LYS A 71 -20.52 8.35 -11.71
N GLY A 72 -19.20 8.29 -11.48
CA GLY A 72 -18.46 7.03 -11.45
C GLY A 72 -18.93 6.10 -10.32
N ILE A 73 -19.10 6.63 -9.12
CA ILE A 73 -19.60 5.89 -7.94
C ILE A 73 -21.04 5.43 -8.17
N GLU A 74 -21.92 6.31 -8.63
CA GLU A 74 -23.31 5.96 -8.95
C GLU A 74 -23.36 4.80 -9.95
N LYS A 75 -22.49 4.80 -10.96
CA LYS A 75 -22.39 3.69 -11.92
C LYS A 75 -21.91 2.39 -11.26
N GLN A 76 -20.94 2.46 -10.36
CA GLN A 76 -20.44 1.27 -9.65
C GLN A 76 -21.49 0.66 -8.72
N LEU A 77 -22.22 1.48 -7.98
CA LEU A 77 -23.31 1.02 -7.11
C LEU A 77 -24.39 0.29 -7.92
N ARG A 78 -24.73 0.78 -9.13
CA ARG A 78 -25.63 0.08 -10.06
C ARG A 78 -25.08 -1.28 -10.49
N LEU A 79 -23.78 -1.35 -10.80
CA LEU A 79 -23.14 -2.62 -11.18
C LEU A 79 -23.12 -3.64 -10.05
N LEU A 80 -23.05 -3.17 -8.80
CA LEU A 80 -23.16 -4.00 -7.60
C LEU A 80 -24.61 -4.37 -7.24
N GLY A 81 -25.59 -3.93 -8.03
CA GLY A 81 -27.00 -4.23 -7.82
C GLY A 81 -27.65 -3.43 -6.70
N VAL A 82 -27.07 -2.30 -6.30
CA VAL A 82 -27.69 -1.39 -5.31
C VAL A 82 -28.89 -0.70 -5.94
N ASP A 83 -30.01 -0.67 -5.20
CA ASP A 83 -31.28 -0.12 -5.66
C ASP A 83 -31.20 1.39 -5.99
N GLU A 84 -31.90 1.79 -7.05
CA GLU A 84 -31.95 3.17 -7.56
C GLU A 84 -32.49 4.18 -6.53
N SER A 85 -33.42 3.76 -5.68
CA SER A 85 -33.98 4.57 -4.59
C SER A 85 -32.95 4.85 -3.50
N ILE A 86 -32.01 3.93 -3.28
CA ILE A 86 -30.87 4.14 -2.39
C ILE A 86 -29.94 5.14 -3.06
N ILE A 87 -29.50 4.88 -4.30
CA ILE A 87 -28.57 5.74 -5.05
C ILE A 87 -29.06 7.21 -5.14
N SER A 88 -30.36 7.42 -5.33
CA SER A 88 -30.97 8.74 -5.48
C SER A 88 -31.25 9.47 -4.16
N SER A 89 -31.32 8.76 -3.03
CA SER A 89 -31.54 9.33 -1.69
C SER A 89 -30.25 9.61 -0.91
N VAL A 90 -29.08 9.20 -1.42
CA VAL A 90 -27.80 9.45 -0.76
C VAL A 90 -27.36 10.90 -0.97
N ASP A 91 -27.91 11.83 -0.20
CA ASP A 91 -27.30 13.16 -0.04
C ASP A 91 -25.93 13.08 0.66
N ASN A 92 -25.57 11.92 1.22
CA ASN A 92 -24.27 11.67 1.86
C ASN A 92 -23.42 10.60 1.14
N ILE A 93 -23.24 10.73 -0.18
CA ILE A 93 -22.38 9.81 -0.98
C ILE A 93 -21.00 9.63 -0.33
N GLN A 94 -20.50 10.68 0.33
CA GLN A 94 -19.27 10.64 1.12
C GLN A 94 -19.29 9.54 2.21
N GLU A 95 -20.37 9.42 2.98
CA GLU A 95 -20.50 8.40 4.04
C GLU A 95 -20.60 6.98 3.49
N ILE A 96 -21.35 6.76 2.39
CA ILE A 96 -21.38 5.43 1.74
C ILE A 96 -19.98 5.06 1.26
N TYR A 97 -19.26 6.04 0.71
CA TYR A 97 -17.93 5.80 0.19
C TYR A 97 -16.90 5.52 1.29
N GLU A 98 -17.01 6.21 2.42
CA GLU A 98 -16.21 5.92 3.63
C GLU A 98 -16.48 4.49 4.13
N LYS A 99 -17.74 4.03 4.11
CA LYS A 99 -18.07 2.64 4.47
C LYS A 99 -17.49 1.62 3.49
N ILE A 100 -17.53 1.90 2.18
CA ILE A 100 -16.92 1.03 1.15
C ILE A 100 -15.40 0.99 1.34
N SER A 101 -14.76 2.16 1.52
CA SER A 101 -13.33 2.29 1.77
C SER A 101 -12.90 1.50 3.01
N TYR A 102 -13.67 1.62 4.08
CA TYR A 102 -13.41 0.89 5.31
C TYR A 102 -13.52 -0.62 5.08
N GLY A 103 -14.60 -1.08 4.43
CA GLY A 103 -14.77 -2.50 4.09
C GLY A 103 -13.64 -3.05 3.22
N GLN A 104 -13.15 -2.27 2.25
CA GLN A 104 -11.99 -2.62 1.43
C GLN A 104 -10.70 -2.70 2.26
N GLY A 105 -10.46 -1.75 3.17
CA GLY A 105 -9.32 -1.79 4.08
C GLY A 105 -9.31 -3.04 4.95
N VAL A 106 -10.47 -3.41 5.51
CA VAL A 106 -10.63 -4.67 6.26
C VAL A 106 -10.34 -5.87 5.37
N ALA A 107 -10.91 -5.93 4.17
CA ALA A 107 -10.67 -7.02 3.23
C ALA A 107 -9.17 -7.14 2.85
N TYR A 108 -8.47 -6.03 2.65
CA TYR A 108 -7.05 -6.06 2.35
C TYR A 108 -6.20 -6.56 3.52
N ALA A 109 -6.53 -6.17 4.74
CA ALA A 109 -5.86 -6.67 5.94
C ALA A 109 -6.08 -8.18 6.16
N GLU A 110 -7.19 -8.74 5.69
CA GLU A 110 -7.45 -10.17 5.72
C GLU A 110 -6.71 -10.93 4.60
N LEU A 111 -6.75 -10.38 3.38
CA LEU A 111 -6.24 -11.06 2.18
C LEU A 111 -4.73 -10.95 2.00
N PHE A 112 -4.11 -9.86 2.48
CA PHE A 112 -2.72 -9.55 2.18
C PHE A 112 -1.87 -9.42 3.43
N ARG A 113 -0.58 -9.70 3.25
CA ARG A 113 0.50 -9.35 4.17
C ARG A 113 1.52 -8.52 3.41
N VAL A 114 2.22 -7.64 4.12
CA VAL A 114 3.07 -6.63 3.51
C VAL A 114 4.51 -6.81 3.99
N TYR A 115 5.44 -6.81 3.05
CA TYR A 115 6.86 -6.70 3.33
C TYR A 115 7.39 -5.42 2.66
N CYS A 116 7.82 -4.45 3.47
CA CYS A 116 8.25 -3.16 2.97
C CYS A 116 9.69 -3.20 2.48
N LEU A 117 9.91 -2.82 1.23
CA LEU A 117 11.23 -2.79 0.60
C LEU A 117 11.57 -1.38 0.15
N THR A 118 12.86 -1.09 -0.01
CA THR A 118 13.37 0.16 -0.54
C THR A 118 14.50 -0.08 -1.52
N LEU A 119 14.70 0.87 -2.44
CA LEU A 119 15.84 0.89 -3.37
C LEU A 119 17.13 1.43 -2.72
N ARG A 120 17.05 1.93 -1.48
CA ARG A 120 18.15 2.63 -0.81
C ARG A 120 18.57 1.91 0.47
N ASN A 121 19.82 1.47 0.52
CA ASN A 121 20.45 0.91 1.71
C ASN A 121 21.02 1.95 2.68
N ASN A 122 20.93 3.24 2.33
CA ASN A 122 21.47 4.36 3.10
C ASN A 122 20.41 5.43 3.43
N ASN A 123 19.13 5.04 3.56
CA ASN A 123 18.06 5.95 3.94
C ASN A 123 18.01 6.12 5.47
N ILE A 124 18.48 7.28 5.95
CA ILE A 124 18.55 7.58 7.38
C ILE A 124 17.18 7.62 8.05
N GLU A 125 16.16 8.16 7.38
CA GLU A 125 14.79 8.25 7.92
C GLU A 125 14.18 6.86 8.10
N MET A 126 14.43 5.96 7.15
CA MET A 126 14.00 4.57 7.27
C MET A 126 14.76 3.84 8.39
N TRP A 127 16.06 4.12 8.55
CA TRP A 127 16.84 3.52 9.63
C TRP A 127 16.38 3.98 11.01
N GLU A 128 15.98 5.25 11.13
CA GLU A 128 15.40 5.81 12.35
C GLU A 128 14.06 5.12 12.68
N ARG A 129 13.12 5.10 11.72
CA ARG A 129 11.74 4.62 11.94
C ARG A 129 11.62 3.10 12.01
N TYR A 130 12.31 2.37 11.14
CA TYR A 130 12.08 0.92 10.96
C TYR A 130 13.20 0.04 11.51
N ALA A 131 14.33 0.61 11.93
CA ALA A 131 15.44 -0.17 12.45
C ALA A 131 15.89 0.36 13.82
N ASN A 132 14.93 0.38 14.75
CA ASN A 132 15.14 0.60 16.18
C ASN A 132 15.98 1.86 16.49
N VAL A 133 15.62 2.99 15.88
CA VAL A 133 16.32 4.27 16.08
C VAL A 133 17.82 4.12 15.83
N HIS A 134 18.18 3.67 14.63
CA HIS A 134 19.57 3.43 14.17
C HIS A 134 20.33 2.28 14.85
N LYS A 135 19.64 1.37 15.54
CA LYS A 135 20.27 0.21 16.21
C LYS A 135 19.99 -1.14 15.53
N GLY A 136 19.07 -1.15 14.57
CA GLY A 136 18.75 -2.31 13.77
C GLY A 136 19.69 -2.48 12.58
N ILE A 137 19.23 -3.25 11.61
CA ILE A 137 20.02 -3.66 10.45
C ILE A 137 19.29 -3.38 9.14
N CYS A 138 20.04 -3.39 8.05
CA CYS A 138 19.52 -3.33 6.69
C CYS A 138 19.89 -4.63 5.96
N LEU A 139 18.89 -5.40 5.56
CA LEU A 139 19.07 -6.59 4.74
C LEU A 139 19.05 -6.21 3.27
N GLU A 140 19.86 -6.91 2.47
CA GLU A 140 19.85 -6.82 1.01
C GLU A 140 19.32 -8.13 0.43
N PHE A 141 18.39 -8.02 -0.52
CA PHE A 141 17.80 -9.13 -1.23
C PHE A 141 18.04 -8.98 -2.72
N ASP A 142 18.52 -10.04 -3.36
CA ASP A 142 18.61 -10.15 -4.80
C ASP A 142 17.19 -10.12 -5.41
N VAL A 143 16.99 -9.42 -6.53
CA VAL A 143 15.71 -9.34 -7.25
C VAL A 143 15.50 -10.54 -8.19
N ASN A 144 16.55 -11.27 -8.54
CA ASN A 144 16.54 -12.44 -9.41
C ASN A 144 16.01 -13.71 -8.71
N ASN A 145 14.85 -13.58 -8.07
CA ASN A 145 14.03 -14.68 -7.54
C ASN A 145 12.55 -14.31 -7.60
N GLU A 146 11.67 -15.30 -7.45
CA GLU A 146 10.23 -15.13 -7.60
C GLU A 146 9.61 -14.20 -6.55
N VAL A 147 10.19 -14.13 -5.35
CA VAL A 147 9.65 -13.35 -4.23
C VAL A 147 9.96 -11.86 -4.42
N PHE A 148 11.24 -11.51 -4.55
CA PHE A 148 11.66 -10.11 -4.65
C PHE A 148 11.57 -9.55 -6.07
N GLY A 149 11.66 -10.41 -7.09
CA GLY A 149 11.36 -10.04 -8.47
C GLY A 149 9.93 -9.58 -8.69
N SER A 150 8.98 -10.16 -7.94
CA SER A 150 7.56 -9.82 -8.02
C SER A 150 7.14 -8.65 -7.12
N ALA A 151 8.07 -8.07 -6.34
CA ALA A 151 7.79 -6.93 -5.47
C ALA A 151 7.32 -5.72 -6.29
N TRP A 152 6.24 -5.08 -5.85
CA TRP A 152 5.64 -3.95 -6.55
C TRP A 152 6.18 -2.61 -6.06
N GLN A 153 6.51 -1.74 -7.00
CA GLN A 153 6.87 -0.36 -6.71
C GLN A 153 5.66 0.42 -6.19
N VAL A 154 5.85 1.16 -5.10
CA VAL A 154 4.91 2.17 -4.60
C VAL A 154 5.08 3.47 -5.40
N ASP A 155 3.98 3.98 -5.91
CA ASP A 155 3.87 5.22 -6.67
C ASP A 155 3.50 6.37 -5.73
N TYR A 156 4.48 7.21 -5.39
CA TYR A 156 4.30 8.41 -4.58
C TYR A 156 4.01 9.61 -5.48
N ASN A 157 2.82 10.19 -5.37
CA ASN A 157 2.41 11.35 -6.16
C ASN A 157 1.82 12.47 -5.29
N ASP A 158 2.03 13.73 -5.70
CA ASP A 158 1.47 14.92 -5.02
C ASP A 158 -0.02 15.13 -5.35
N GLU A 159 -0.43 14.67 -6.54
CA GLU A 159 -1.83 14.64 -6.92
C GLU A 159 -2.50 13.47 -6.22
N SER A 160 -3.55 13.74 -5.44
CA SER A 160 -4.43 12.70 -4.93
C SER A 160 -4.93 11.92 -6.15
N ALA A 161 -4.34 10.75 -6.40
CA ALA A 161 -4.56 10.01 -7.62
C ALA A 161 -6.06 9.78 -7.79
N TYR A 162 -6.66 10.58 -8.67
CA TYR A 162 -8.11 10.65 -8.75
C TYR A 162 -8.62 9.28 -9.12
N PHE A 163 -9.50 8.79 -8.26
CA PHE A 163 -10.25 7.57 -8.42
C PHE A 163 -10.74 7.42 -9.86
N SER A 164 -10.09 6.53 -10.61
CA SER A 164 -10.70 5.97 -11.79
C SER A 164 -11.48 4.74 -11.35
N VAL A 165 -12.73 4.98 -10.93
CA VAL A 165 -13.76 3.96 -10.71
C VAL A 165 -13.89 2.99 -11.88
N LEU A 166 -13.42 3.42 -13.05
CA LEU A 166 -13.66 2.81 -14.35
C LEU A 166 -12.45 2.10 -14.94
N ILE A 167 -11.26 2.14 -14.30
CA ILE A 167 -10.04 1.59 -14.92
C ILE A 167 -9.39 0.58 -13.99
N ARG A 168 -9.58 -0.68 -14.39
CA ARG A 168 -8.95 -1.93 -13.94
C ARG A 168 -9.44 -2.47 -12.59
N ASN A 169 -9.98 -3.69 -12.63
CA ASN A 169 -10.34 -4.54 -11.50
C ASN A 169 -9.08 -5.05 -10.74
N GLU A 170 -8.12 -4.17 -10.47
CA GLU A 170 -6.84 -4.49 -9.84
C GLU A 170 -6.76 -3.75 -8.50
N PRO A 171 -7.52 -4.20 -7.48
CA PRO A 171 -7.62 -3.53 -6.19
C PRO A 171 -6.26 -3.25 -5.52
N MET A 172 -5.26 -4.08 -5.81
CA MET A 172 -3.89 -3.93 -5.31
C MET A 172 -3.15 -2.69 -5.82
N LEU A 173 -3.47 -2.19 -7.02
CA LEU A 173 -2.82 -0.98 -7.53
C LEU A 173 -3.20 0.27 -6.74
N PHE A 174 -4.32 0.25 -6.01
CA PHE A 174 -4.76 1.39 -5.20
C PHE A 174 -3.91 1.58 -3.95
N VAL A 175 -3.56 0.50 -3.25
CA VAL A 175 -2.72 0.57 -2.04
C VAL A 175 -1.27 0.92 -2.36
N LEU A 176 -0.85 0.71 -3.62
CA LEU A 176 0.48 1.07 -4.11
C LEU A 176 0.58 2.55 -4.49
N ARG A 177 -0.49 3.33 -4.47
CA ARG A 177 -0.46 4.77 -4.71
C ARG A 177 -0.55 5.55 -3.41
N LYS A 178 0.48 6.36 -3.12
CA LYS A 178 0.56 7.16 -1.89
C LYS A 178 0.61 8.65 -2.20
N ASN A 179 -0.15 9.43 -1.43
CA ASN A 179 -0.11 10.89 -1.51
C ASN A 179 1.05 11.43 -0.67
N ILE A 180 1.96 12.16 -1.31
CA ILE A 180 3.16 12.75 -0.66
C ILE A 180 2.80 13.74 0.45
N LEU A 181 1.64 14.42 0.37
CA LEU A 181 1.17 15.35 1.40
C LEU A 181 0.82 14.67 2.73
N ASN A 182 0.46 13.38 2.69
CA ASN A 182 0.15 12.60 3.89
C ASN A 182 1.37 11.85 4.43
N SER A 183 2.38 11.58 3.61
CA SER A 183 3.59 10.82 3.99
C SER A 183 4.70 11.67 4.62
N ARG A 184 4.50 12.99 4.76
CA ARG A 184 5.45 13.93 5.40
C ARG A 184 5.03 14.35 6.81
N ARG A 185 4.44 13.45 7.58
CA ARG A 185 4.23 13.64 9.03
C ARG A 185 5.20 12.83 9.87
#